data_AF-A0A397VMC2-F1
#
_entry.id   AF-A0A397VMC2-F1
#
_cell.length_a   1.000
_cell.length_b   1.000
_cell.length_c   1.000
_cell.angle_alpha   90.00
_cell.angle_beta   90.00
_cell.angle_gamma   90.00
#
_symmetry.space_group_name_H-M   'P 1'
#
loop_
_entity.id
_entity.type
_entity.pdbx_description
1 polymer ?
#
loop_
_entity_poly.entity_id
_entity_poly.type
_entity_poly.pdbx_seq_one_letter_code
_entity_poly.pdbx_strand_id
1 'polypeptide(L)'
;MKLFNLSYNLITQCLFLISLCAFITSTKSELTFFNHTETTLNDTNVSHNIPFVINLDTYDDGTALVHITRRDPELTANCTNYLRIPAFGLEQIFRIRVIQLNGTVIEINLDLKLDPPNYCYGKWKPVNINALQKQFFLVTYLNATNSSDPTTYEEWGSVIDWNGNIKSKVRFGLSFVQFNLWSPKAVIHLNVNSKLGFLRLAFEGTASSYSYGWQQYNVDDSGVVTMLKNDKIPTNKSGISITSTVMATIDGGYAIIYANSTIETNNINNSFVIRGRVYADFISYNLTKEERTILLYTLNDNVNFTGIYCDLVSVGVGQVCTITTDFINFNNNGTANNITNRYIRINFLSSGSLLKVDEPSNLPNKTVPSKGWQATSMSFGGYVLHARDARDISTYYIYAYDQYGNPTDLVSTLSSNQTVPTNNFTTNTYGAYTIMKNNNTFLLPTLDTNIQNTSWSLHTITLPKVLEYKDHNFGNLEINQVFPSINGSVDSSFATINITFFDPVMLSTDPHPGYVTIYKASDPINFRQKIPPTSDFCQISSDGKTININILTSTFNEYNQGYYVRMDNNFVKSRIYQEPLNGINDGIWKLISDNKNNLIASYNSSGTYYLIFVHRFISSYNLKPFHIHFFYRICYGWYS
;
A
#
# COMPACT_ATOMS: atom_id res chain seq x y z
N MET A 1 65.75 8.28 28.94
CA MET A 1 65.05 9.51 28.56
C MET A 1 64.29 9.23 27.26
N LYS A 2 62.98 8.94 27.38
CA LYS A 2 62.06 8.64 26.28
C LYS A 2 61.46 9.97 25.81
N LEU A 3 61.83 10.46 24.62
CA LEU A 3 61.21 11.65 24.05
C LEU A 3 60.91 11.56 22.54
N PHE A 4 61.17 10.42 21.90
CA PHE A 4 60.99 10.27 20.45
C PHE A 4 59.77 9.44 20.02
N ASN A 5 58.95 8.93 20.93
CA ASN A 5 57.80 8.09 20.58
C ASN A 5 56.43 8.80 20.66
N LEU A 6 56.38 10.09 21.02
CA LEU A 6 55.12 10.82 21.10
C LEU A 6 54.70 11.45 19.77
N SER A 7 55.63 11.88 18.91
CA SER A 7 55.29 12.58 17.67
C SER A 7 54.70 11.65 16.61
N TYR A 8 55.18 10.40 16.52
CA TYR A 8 54.72 9.46 15.51
C TYR A 8 53.27 9.02 15.75
N ASN A 9 52.89 8.81 17.02
CA ASN A 9 51.52 8.47 17.42
C ASN A 9 50.54 9.63 17.23
N LEU A 10 50.99 10.88 17.45
CA LEU A 10 50.16 12.06 17.19
C LEU A 10 49.94 12.25 15.68
N ILE A 11 50.96 12.04 14.86
CA ILE A 11 50.86 12.14 13.40
C ILE A 11 49.96 11.04 12.83
N THR A 12 50.06 9.81 13.34
CA THR A 12 49.15 8.72 12.92
C THR A 12 47.72 8.94 13.39
N GLN A 13 47.49 9.46 14.60
CA GLN A 13 46.15 9.83 15.05
C GLN A 13 45.55 11.00 14.25
N CYS A 14 46.35 12.02 13.89
CA CYS A 14 45.90 13.11 13.03
C CYS A 14 45.61 12.64 11.61
N LEU A 15 46.44 11.77 11.02
CA LEU A 15 46.17 11.18 9.71
C LEU A 15 44.95 10.25 9.72
N PHE A 16 44.72 9.54 10.82
CA PHE A 16 43.51 8.72 11.00
C PHE A 16 42.27 9.61 11.18
N LEU A 17 42.35 10.73 11.90
CA LEU A 17 41.24 11.70 12.00
C LEU A 17 40.99 12.42 10.67
N ILE A 18 42.02 12.80 9.92
CA ILE A 18 41.89 13.42 8.59
C ILE A 18 41.31 12.40 7.59
N SER A 19 41.71 11.13 7.67
CA SER A 19 41.10 10.03 6.92
C SER A 19 39.64 9.83 7.31
N LEU A 20 39.33 9.81 8.62
CA LEU A 20 37.95 9.70 9.12
C LEU A 20 37.09 10.89 8.66
N CYS A 21 37.63 12.11 8.66
CA CYS A 21 36.97 13.31 8.13
C CYS A 21 36.86 13.31 6.59
N ALA A 22 37.79 12.67 5.88
CA ALA A 22 37.72 12.48 4.42
C ALA A 22 36.74 11.35 4.02
N PHE A 23 36.48 10.39 4.91
CA PHE A 23 35.44 9.37 4.75
C PHE A 23 34.05 9.84 5.21
N ILE A 24 33.95 10.98 5.91
CA ILE A 24 32.71 11.76 5.96
C ILE A 24 32.62 12.58 4.67
N THR A 25 32.60 11.90 3.53
CA THR A 25 31.90 12.46 2.38
C THR A 25 30.45 12.51 2.80
N SER A 26 30.01 13.66 3.31
CA SER A 26 28.60 14.05 3.30
C SER A 26 28.09 13.74 1.89
N THR A 27 27.37 12.64 1.74
CA THR A 27 26.60 12.36 0.54
C THR A 27 25.60 13.50 0.44
N LYS A 28 25.95 14.50 -0.36
CA LYS A 28 25.11 15.66 -0.65
C LYS A 28 23.79 15.10 -1.16
N SER A 29 22.72 15.32 -0.40
CA SER A 29 21.40 14.87 -0.81
C SER A 29 20.82 15.92 -1.76
N GLU A 30 21.02 15.70 -3.05
CA GLU A 30 20.37 16.48 -4.10
C GLU A 30 18.91 16.04 -4.21
N LEU A 31 17.99 17.00 -4.42
CA LEU A 31 16.62 16.69 -4.80
C LEU A 31 16.67 15.87 -6.09
N THR A 32 16.18 14.64 -6.03
CA THR A 32 16.22 13.72 -7.17
C THR A 32 14.95 13.86 -8.00
N PHE A 33 15.11 13.66 -9.31
CA PHE A 33 14.03 13.77 -10.28
C PHE A 33 14.02 12.54 -11.17
N PHE A 34 12.82 12.05 -11.48
CA PHE A 34 12.60 11.13 -12.58
C PHE A 34 12.15 11.93 -13.80
N ASN A 35 12.88 11.82 -14.91
CA ASN A 35 12.56 12.49 -16.17
C ASN A 35 12.32 11.46 -17.26
N HIS A 36 11.21 11.57 -17.98
CA HIS A 36 10.92 10.72 -19.15
C HIS A 36 10.62 11.59 -20.36
N THR A 37 11.16 11.20 -21.52
CA THR A 37 10.80 11.77 -22.82
C THR A 37 10.05 10.71 -23.61
N GLU A 38 8.84 11.05 -24.03
CA GLU A 38 7.94 10.16 -24.73
C GLU A 38 8.52 9.76 -26.09
N THR A 39 8.62 8.45 -26.34
CA THR A 39 9.22 7.93 -27.58
C THR A 39 8.25 7.89 -28.76
N THR A 40 6.93 7.89 -28.48
CA THR A 40 5.86 7.60 -29.45
C THR A 40 5.04 8.82 -29.88
N LEU A 41 5.56 10.05 -29.79
CA LEU A 41 4.81 11.26 -30.15
C LEU A 41 4.73 11.57 -31.65
N ASN A 42 5.17 10.66 -32.53
CA ASN A 42 5.11 10.82 -33.98
C ASN A 42 3.71 10.64 -34.60
N ASP A 43 2.65 10.54 -33.78
CA ASP A 43 1.28 10.55 -34.31
C ASP A 43 0.86 11.98 -34.66
N THR A 44 0.50 12.19 -35.92
CA THR A 44 0.12 13.49 -36.50
C THR A 44 -1.10 14.17 -35.83
N ASN A 45 -1.77 13.49 -34.90
CA ASN A 45 -2.95 13.95 -34.17
C ASN A 45 -2.69 14.28 -32.69
N VAL A 46 -1.44 14.24 -32.20
CA VAL A 46 -1.16 14.57 -30.80
C VAL A 46 -1.04 16.07 -30.61
N SER A 47 -1.83 16.63 -29.69
CA SER A 47 -1.72 18.03 -29.28
C SER A 47 -0.29 18.33 -28.81
N HIS A 48 0.33 19.39 -29.34
CA HIS A 48 1.66 19.87 -28.90
C HIS A 48 1.60 20.56 -27.51
N ASN A 49 0.49 20.41 -26.79
CA ASN A 49 0.32 20.95 -25.45
C ASN A 49 1.20 20.22 -24.43
N ILE A 50 1.55 20.95 -23.38
CA ILE A 50 2.35 20.45 -22.26
C ILE A 50 1.67 19.20 -21.66
N PRO A 51 2.40 18.08 -21.47
CA PRO A 51 1.89 16.90 -20.80
C PRO A 51 1.82 17.12 -19.29
N PHE A 52 0.82 16.52 -18.65
CA PHE A 52 0.66 16.54 -17.20
C PHE A 52 0.33 15.16 -16.67
N VAL A 53 0.90 14.82 -15.52
CA VAL A 53 0.54 13.63 -14.75
C VAL A 53 -0.73 13.90 -13.97
N ILE A 54 -1.80 13.14 -14.23
CA ILE A 54 -3.12 13.33 -13.62
C ILE A 54 -3.48 12.25 -12.60
N ASN A 55 -2.86 11.06 -12.68
CA ASN A 55 -2.92 10.04 -11.63
C ASN A 55 -1.55 9.40 -11.41
N LEU A 56 -1.32 8.98 -10.17
CA LEU A 56 -0.17 8.21 -9.73
C LEU A 56 -0.65 7.12 -8.77
N ASP A 57 -0.06 5.95 -8.88
CA ASP A 57 -0.20 4.85 -7.93
C ASP A 57 1.07 3.97 -7.96
N THR A 58 1.20 3.02 -7.03
CA THR A 58 2.39 2.14 -6.91
C THR A 58 2.01 0.71 -6.60
N TYR A 59 2.74 -0.22 -7.19
CA TYR A 59 2.72 -1.63 -6.80
C TYR A 59 3.50 -1.87 -5.49
N ASP A 60 3.26 -3.00 -4.84
CA ASP A 60 3.90 -3.37 -3.55
C ASP A 60 5.43 -3.34 -3.59
N ASP A 61 6.03 -3.62 -4.75
CA ASP A 61 7.48 -3.63 -4.93
C ASP A 61 8.08 -2.25 -5.25
N GLY A 62 7.24 -1.22 -5.39
CA GLY A 62 7.65 0.15 -5.73
C GLY A 62 7.62 0.49 -7.22
N THR A 63 7.21 -0.43 -8.10
CA THR A 63 6.92 -0.07 -9.50
C THR A 63 5.84 1.01 -9.51
N ALA A 64 6.03 2.12 -10.24
CA ALA A 64 5.06 3.21 -10.27
C ALA A 64 4.16 3.12 -11.51
N LEU A 65 2.88 3.42 -11.33
CA LEU A 65 1.87 3.51 -12.38
C LEU A 65 1.48 4.99 -12.55
N VAL A 66 1.66 5.51 -13.75
CA VAL A 66 1.46 6.94 -14.06
C VAL A 66 0.47 7.09 -15.19
N HIS A 67 -0.54 7.96 -15.01
CA HIS A 67 -1.41 8.40 -16.11
C HIS A 67 -1.04 9.81 -16.50
N ILE A 68 -0.61 9.97 -17.75
CA ILE A 68 -0.29 11.25 -18.36
C ILE A 68 -1.36 11.65 -19.36
N THR A 69 -1.60 12.94 -19.50
CA THR A 69 -2.56 13.48 -20.47
C THR A 69 -2.14 14.88 -20.91
N ARG A 70 -2.81 15.41 -21.92
CA ARG A 70 -2.64 16.78 -22.44
C ARG A 70 -3.98 17.48 -22.44
N ARG A 71 -3.95 18.80 -22.29
CA ARG A 71 -5.16 19.59 -22.47
C ARG A 71 -5.60 19.57 -23.92
N ASP A 72 -6.91 19.46 -24.09
CA ASP A 72 -7.59 19.70 -25.36
C ASP A 72 -8.56 20.87 -25.17
N PRO A 73 -8.17 22.09 -25.60
CA PRO A 73 -9.01 23.26 -25.47
C PRO A 73 -10.34 23.14 -26.22
N GLU A 74 -10.41 22.38 -27.31
CA GLU A 74 -11.61 22.25 -28.14
C GLU A 74 -12.74 21.53 -27.40
N LEU A 75 -12.40 20.61 -26.49
CA LEU A 75 -13.35 19.87 -25.67
C LEU A 75 -13.84 20.65 -24.43
N THR A 76 -13.23 21.79 -24.10
CA THR A 76 -13.50 22.53 -22.83
C THR A 76 -14.96 22.97 -22.69
N ALA A 77 -15.57 23.49 -23.77
CA ALA A 77 -16.97 23.92 -23.76
C ALA A 77 -17.92 22.72 -23.55
N ASN A 78 -17.66 21.62 -24.26
CA ASN A 78 -18.43 20.38 -24.13
C ASN A 78 -18.31 19.79 -22.73
N CYS A 79 -17.09 19.76 -22.17
CA CYS A 79 -16.84 19.27 -20.83
C CYS A 79 -17.56 20.08 -19.75
N THR A 80 -17.60 21.41 -19.90
CA THR A 80 -18.36 22.27 -18.99
C THR A 80 -19.86 21.95 -19.04
N ASN A 81 -20.40 21.60 -20.21
CA ASN A 81 -21.79 21.18 -20.37
C ASN A 81 -22.06 19.79 -19.79
N TYR A 82 -21.19 18.80 -20.06
CA TYR A 82 -21.35 17.43 -19.56
C TYR A 82 -21.32 17.39 -18.03
N LEU A 83 -20.32 18.04 -17.42
CA LEU A 83 -20.16 18.01 -15.97
C LEU A 83 -21.01 19.05 -15.24
N ARG A 84 -21.61 20.01 -15.97
CA ARG A 84 -22.39 21.15 -15.45
C ARG A 84 -21.63 22.00 -14.42
N ILE A 85 -20.31 22.05 -14.56
CA ILE A 85 -19.35 22.84 -13.77
C ILE A 85 -18.20 23.28 -14.68
N PRO A 86 -17.45 24.33 -14.32
CA PRO A 86 -16.22 24.66 -15.03
C PRO A 86 -15.30 23.44 -15.14
N ALA A 87 -14.98 23.05 -16.37
CA ALA A 87 -14.17 21.88 -16.67
C ALA A 87 -13.32 22.10 -17.92
N PHE A 88 -12.16 21.44 -17.96
CA PHE A 88 -11.23 21.42 -19.08
C PHE A 88 -11.36 20.11 -19.86
N GLY A 89 -11.14 20.19 -21.16
CA GLY A 89 -10.98 19.03 -22.02
C GLY A 89 -9.59 18.43 -21.94
N LEU A 90 -9.51 17.11 -22.09
CA LEU A 90 -8.29 16.30 -22.11
C LEU A 90 -8.21 15.51 -23.43
N GLU A 91 -7.00 15.15 -23.85
CA GLU A 91 -6.79 14.30 -25.03
C GLU A 91 -7.53 12.95 -24.89
N GLN A 92 -8.00 12.41 -26.02
CA GLN A 92 -8.82 11.19 -26.02
C GLN A 92 -8.02 9.88 -25.96
N ILE A 93 -6.70 9.98 -25.82
CA ILE A 93 -5.77 8.84 -25.72
C ILE A 93 -5.36 8.69 -24.25
N PHE A 94 -5.60 7.51 -23.67
CA PHE A 94 -5.15 7.19 -22.33
C PHE A 94 -3.69 6.73 -22.36
N ARG A 95 -2.80 7.52 -21.77
CA ARG A 95 -1.36 7.24 -21.75
C ARG A 95 -0.95 6.77 -20.36
N ILE A 96 -0.74 5.47 -20.24
CA ILE A 96 -0.29 4.82 -19.01
C ILE A 96 1.20 4.51 -19.10
N ARG A 97 1.96 4.82 -18.07
CA ARG A 97 3.39 4.56 -17.99
C ARG A 97 3.65 3.73 -16.75
N VAL A 98 4.32 2.59 -16.94
CA VAL A 98 4.76 1.74 -15.83
C VAL A 98 6.26 1.94 -15.65
N ILE A 99 6.65 2.65 -14.58
CA ILE A 99 8.05 2.93 -14.25
C ILE A 99 8.58 1.78 -13.39
N GLN A 100 9.52 1.03 -13.93
CA GLN A 100 10.21 -0.06 -13.25
C GLN A 100 11.28 0.49 -12.29
N LEU A 101 11.67 -0.30 -11.30
CA LEU A 101 12.67 0.09 -10.29
C LEU A 101 14.07 0.40 -10.87
N ASN A 102 14.39 -0.15 -12.03
CA ASN A 102 15.63 0.13 -12.75
C ASN A 102 15.56 1.42 -13.60
N GLY A 103 14.43 2.15 -13.54
CA GLY A 103 14.18 3.38 -14.29
C GLY A 103 13.61 3.18 -15.69
N THR A 104 13.43 1.93 -16.18
CA THR A 104 12.82 1.71 -17.50
C THR A 104 11.32 1.98 -17.47
N VAL A 105 10.78 2.43 -18.59
CA VAL A 105 9.36 2.78 -18.73
C VAL A 105 8.69 1.88 -19.75
N ILE A 106 7.58 1.26 -19.37
CA ILE A 106 6.66 0.61 -20.32
C ILE A 106 5.61 1.65 -20.73
N GLU A 107 5.63 2.05 -22.00
CA GLU A 107 4.62 2.96 -22.58
C GLU A 107 3.40 2.18 -23.06
N ILE A 108 2.24 2.45 -22.47
CA ILE A 108 0.96 1.85 -22.85
C ILE A 108 0.05 2.99 -23.30
N ASN A 109 -0.34 3.00 -24.58
CA ASN A 109 -1.26 3.98 -25.14
C ASN A 109 -2.57 3.25 -25.49
N LEU A 110 -3.68 3.69 -24.89
CA LEU A 110 -4.97 3.02 -24.99
C LEU A 110 -6.01 3.97 -25.62
N ASP A 111 -6.59 3.54 -26.73
CA ASP A 111 -7.85 4.10 -27.25
C ASP A 111 -9.01 3.22 -26.74
N LEU A 112 -9.50 3.54 -25.55
CA LEU A 112 -10.60 2.81 -24.92
C LEU A 112 -11.98 3.16 -25.51
N LYS A 113 -12.06 4.18 -26.39
CA LYS A 113 -13.31 4.70 -26.97
C LYS A 113 -14.39 4.94 -25.91
N LEU A 114 -14.01 5.66 -24.85
CA LEU A 114 -14.91 5.95 -23.74
C LEU A 114 -15.91 7.05 -24.12
N ASP A 115 -16.98 7.16 -23.36
CA ASP A 115 -17.93 8.26 -23.56
C ASP A 115 -17.28 9.62 -23.32
N PRO A 116 -17.71 10.68 -24.05
CA PRO A 116 -17.12 12.02 -23.99
C PRO A 116 -16.83 12.59 -22.59
N PRO A 117 -17.69 12.40 -21.56
CA PRO A 117 -17.42 12.92 -20.23
C PRO A 117 -16.09 12.44 -19.64
N ASN A 118 -15.60 11.25 -20.03
CA ASN A 118 -14.35 10.67 -19.50
C ASN A 118 -13.09 11.47 -19.84
N TYR A 119 -13.17 12.32 -20.85
CA TYR A 119 -12.09 13.18 -21.31
C TYR A 119 -12.20 14.60 -20.73
N CYS A 120 -12.91 14.73 -19.61
CA CYS A 120 -13.13 16.00 -18.93
C CYS A 120 -12.49 16.01 -17.54
N TYR A 121 -12.00 17.18 -17.15
CA TYR A 121 -11.46 17.42 -15.82
C TYR A 121 -12.03 18.71 -15.23
N GLY A 122 -12.69 18.62 -14.08
CA GLY A 122 -13.16 19.78 -13.34
C GLY A 122 -12.92 19.60 -11.85
N LYS A 123 -13.93 19.91 -11.03
CA LYS A 123 -13.93 19.56 -9.60
C LYS A 123 -13.73 18.05 -9.38
N TRP A 124 -14.22 17.25 -10.31
CA TRP A 124 -14.16 15.80 -10.29
C TRP A 124 -13.46 15.31 -11.56
N LYS A 125 -12.84 14.13 -11.43
CA LYS A 125 -12.16 13.45 -12.52
C LYS A 125 -12.84 12.10 -12.74
N PRO A 126 -13.47 11.87 -13.92
CA PRO A 126 -14.18 10.64 -14.25
C PRO A 126 -13.28 9.41 -14.27
N VAL A 127 -12.04 9.57 -14.71
CA VAL A 127 -11.11 8.46 -14.85
C VAL A 127 -10.09 8.41 -13.73
N ASN A 128 -9.94 7.25 -13.11
CA ASN A 128 -8.88 6.96 -12.16
C ASN A 128 -8.20 5.64 -12.50
N ILE A 129 -6.96 5.50 -12.02
CA ILE A 129 -6.18 4.27 -12.15
C ILE A 129 -5.83 3.76 -10.76
N ASN A 130 -5.74 2.44 -10.61
CA ASN A 130 -5.23 1.79 -9.40
C ASN A 130 -4.31 0.63 -9.82
N ALA A 131 -3.14 0.53 -9.20
CA ALA A 131 -2.22 -0.59 -9.37
C ALA A 131 -2.81 -1.83 -8.68
N LEU A 132 -3.07 -2.91 -9.41
CA LEU A 132 -3.55 -4.17 -8.80
C LEU A 132 -2.34 -5.07 -8.48
N GLN A 133 -2.56 -6.38 -8.36
CA GLN A 133 -1.45 -7.32 -8.44
C GLN A 133 -0.77 -7.25 -9.81
N LYS A 134 0.55 -7.48 -9.84
CA LYS A 134 1.30 -7.53 -11.10
C LYS A 134 0.78 -8.66 -11.99
N GLN A 135 0.59 -8.44 -13.29
CA GLN A 135 0.94 -7.27 -14.11
C GLN A 135 -0.29 -6.40 -14.48
N PHE A 136 -1.27 -6.31 -13.58
CA PHE A 136 -2.56 -5.69 -13.86
C PHE A 136 -2.70 -4.31 -13.24
N PHE A 137 -3.56 -3.48 -13.84
CA PHE A 137 -4.06 -2.25 -13.25
C PHE A 137 -5.53 -2.08 -13.59
N LEU A 138 -6.24 -1.35 -12.75
CA LEU A 138 -7.67 -1.04 -12.92
C LEU A 138 -7.81 0.39 -13.42
N VAL A 139 -8.57 0.57 -14.50
CA VAL A 139 -9.04 1.88 -14.96
C VAL A 139 -10.53 1.97 -14.64
N THR A 140 -10.92 2.95 -13.81
CA THR A 140 -12.34 3.27 -13.58
C THR A 140 -12.78 4.42 -14.46
N TYR A 141 -13.99 4.38 -14.99
CA TYR A 141 -14.52 5.38 -15.90
C TYR A 141 -16.05 5.41 -15.87
N LEU A 142 -16.64 6.38 -16.58
CA LEU A 142 -18.09 6.52 -16.76
C LEU A 142 -18.55 5.84 -18.05
N ASN A 143 -19.69 5.17 -17.98
CA ASN A 143 -20.48 4.76 -19.13
C ASN A 143 -21.81 5.53 -19.09
N ALA A 144 -22.15 6.25 -20.15
CA ALA A 144 -23.27 7.17 -20.17
C ALA A 144 -24.17 6.90 -21.39
N THR A 145 -25.42 6.50 -21.15
CA THR A 145 -26.41 6.40 -22.24
C THR A 145 -26.70 7.77 -22.84
N ASN A 146 -26.62 8.85 -22.05
CA ASN A 146 -26.68 10.23 -22.52
C ASN A 146 -25.59 11.09 -21.85
N SER A 147 -24.55 11.44 -22.61
CA SER A 147 -23.42 12.22 -22.11
C SER A 147 -23.79 13.61 -21.57
N SER A 148 -24.92 14.19 -21.97
CA SER A 148 -25.41 15.50 -21.49
C SER A 148 -26.27 15.42 -20.23
N ASP A 149 -26.60 14.21 -19.77
CA ASP A 149 -27.41 13.96 -18.58
C ASP A 149 -26.63 13.13 -17.55
N PRO A 150 -26.08 13.79 -16.51
CA PRO A 150 -25.38 13.13 -15.42
C PRO A 150 -26.15 12.00 -14.73
N THR A 151 -27.50 12.03 -14.76
CA THR A 151 -28.32 11.00 -14.11
C THR A 151 -28.24 9.64 -14.80
N THR A 152 -27.73 9.62 -16.04
CA THR A 152 -27.53 8.39 -16.82
C THR A 152 -26.12 7.80 -16.65
N TYR A 153 -25.26 8.43 -15.86
CA TYR A 153 -23.87 8.00 -15.71
C TYR A 153 -23.79 6.76 -14.83
N GLU A 154 -23.12 5.74 -15.34
CA GLU A 154 -22.73 4.55 -14.61
C GLU A 154 -21.23 4.51 -14.42
N GLU A 155 -20.77 4.02 -13.27
CA GLU A 155 -19.36 3.77 -13.01
C GLU A 155 -19.00 2.35 -13.43
N TRP A 156 -17.92 2.24 -14.19
CA TRP A 156 -17.37 1.01 -14.73
C TRP A 156 -15.88 0.89 -14.42
N GLY A 157 -15.36 -0.33 -14.49
CA GLY A 157 -13.96 -0.65 -14.34
C GLY A 157 -13.49 -1.57 -15.46
N SER A 158 -12.26 -1.38 -15.93
CA SER A 158 -11.56 -2.31 -16.81
C SER A 158 -10.23 -2.71 -16.19
N VAL A 159 -9.98 -4.02 -16.08
CA VAL A 159 -8.66 -4.54 -15.71
C VAL A 159 -7.84 -4.75 -16.97
N ILE A 160 -6.64 -4.18 -16.98
CA ILE A 160 -5.76 -4.12 -18.13
C ILE A 160 -4.39 -4.64 -17.72
N ASP A 161 -3.76 -5.44 -18.57
CA ASP A 161 -2.37 -5.87 -18.36
C ASP A 161 -1.34 -4.85 -18.88
N TRP A 162 -0.07 -5.03 -18.53
CA TRP A 162 1.01 -4.16 -19.02
C TRP A 162 1.26 -4.23 -20.53
N ASN A 163 0.63 -5.17 -21.25
CA ASN A 163 0.65 -5.22 -22.70
C ASN A 163 -0.52 -4.42 -23.33
N GLY A 164 -1.36 -3.78 -22.51
CA GLY A 164 -2.51 -2.99 -22.96
C GLY A 164 -3.76 -3.82 -23.27
N ASN A 165 -3.80 -5.11 -22.93
CA ASN A 165 -4.95 -5.96 -23.16
C ASN A 165 -5.97 -5.82 -22.02
N ILE A 166 -7.22 -5.51 -22.37
CA ILE A 166 -8.34 -5.56 -21.42
C ILE A 166 -8.63 -7.03 -21.09
N LYS A 167 -8.48 -7.41 -19.82
CA LYS A 167 -8.76 -8.77 -19.32
C LYS A 167 -10.21 -8.96 -18.91
N SER A 168 -10.78 -7.96 -18.26
CA SER A 168 -12.17 -7.99 -17.83
C SER A 168 -12.73 -6.59 -17.64
N LYS A 169 -14.06 -6.49 -17.68
CA LYS A 169 -14.81 -5.27 -17.40
C LYS A 169 -15.83 -5.57 -16.31
N VAL A 170 -16.09 -4.58 -15.45
CA VAL A 170 -17.05 -4.68 -14.36
C VAL A 170 -17.89 -3.41 -14.30
N ARG A 171 -19.20 -3.58 -14.10
CA ARG A 171 -20.11 -2.48 -13.81
C ARG A 171 -20.21 -2.32 -12.30
N PHE A 172 -19.89 -1.14 -11.78
CA PHE A 172 -20.02 -0.83 -10.36
C PHE A 172 -21.44 -0.38 -9.98
N GLY A 173 -22.12 0.31 -10.90
CA GLY A 173 -23.49 0.80 -10.68
C GLY A 173 -23.66 2.23 -11.16
N LEU A 174 -24.76 2.88 -10.77
CA LEU A 174 -25.00 4.29 -11.08
C LEU A 174 -24.01 5.18 -10.32
N SER A 175 -23.54 6.25 -10.97
CA SER A 175 -22.74 7.28 -10.31
C SER A 175 -23.63 8.20 -9.49
N PHE A 176 -23.09 8.74 -8.39
CA PHE A 176 -23.86 9.61 -7.51
C PHE A 176 -24.08 10.99 -8.13
N VAL A 177 -25.35 11.42 -8.14
CA VAL A 177 -25.79 12.73 -8.66
C VAL A 177 -26.58 13.46 -7.58
N GLN A 178 -26.18 14.69 -7.30
CA GLN A 178 -26.82 15.54 -6.31
C GLN A 178 -27.32 16.82 -6.99
N PHE A 179 -28.63 17.11 -6.89
CA PHE A 179 -29.26 18.28 -7.53
C PHE A 179 -28.97 18.38 -9.04
N ASN A 180 -29.04 17.25 -9.76
CA ASN A 180 -28.67 17.12 -11.18
C ASN A 180 -27.21 17.50 -11.51
N LEU A 181 -26.33 17.54 -10.50
CA LEU A 181 -24.90 17.72 -10.65
C LEU A 181 -24.18 16.40 -10.35
N TRP A 182 -23.30 15.99 -11.27
CA TRP A 182 -22.45 14.82 -11.04
C TRP A 182 -21.53 15.09 -9.84
N SER A 183 -21.59 14.20 -8.85
CA SER A 183 -20.88 14.36 -7.57
C SER A 183 -20.35 12.99 -7.11
N PRO A 184 -19.41 12.39 -7.85
CA PRO A 184 -18.92 11.06 -7.52
C PRO A 184 -18.31 11.06 -6.12
N LYS A 185 -18.67 10.04 -5.34
CA LYS A 185 -18.13 9.77 -4.00
C LYS A 185 -17.53 8.38 -3.89
N ALA A 186 -17.20 7.78 -5.04
CA ALA A 186 -16.60 6.47 -5.11
C ALA A 186 -15.10 6.54 -4.82
N VAL A 187 -14.61 5.60 -4.04
CA VAL A 187 -13.18 5.36 -3.79
C VAL A 187 -12.91 3.86 -3.90
N ILE A 188 -11.74 3.51 -4.41
CA ILE A 188 -11.22 2.15 -4.42
C ILE A 188 -10.06 2.08 -3.44
N HIS A 189 -10.04 1.02 -2.64
CA HIS A 189 -8.95 0.72 -1.73
C HIS A 189 -8.52 -0.73 -1.93
N LEU A 190 -7.24 -0.92 -2.24
CA LEU A 190 -6.66 -2.25 -2.43
C LEU A 190 -6.57 -2.98 -1.10
N ASN A 191 -6.62 -4.30 -1.14
CA ASN A 191 -6.31 -5.10 0.02
C ASN A 191 -4.82 -4.97 0.41
N VAL A 192 -4.48 -5.23 1.67
CA VAL A 192 -3.08 -5.33 2.11
C VAL A 192 -2.32 -6.43 1.37
N ASN A 193 -3.03 -7.47 0.94
CA ASN A 193 -2.53 -8.48 0.01
C ASN A 193 -3.14 -8.22 -1.37
N SER A 194 -2.35 -7.68 -2.29
CA SER A 194 -2.79 -7.29 -3.64
C SER A 194 -3.46 -8.43 -4.44
N LYS A 195 -3.25 -9.70 -4.06
CA LYS A 195 -3.93 -10.88 -4.66
C LYS A 195 -5.40 -11.05 -4.23
N LEU A 196 -5.83 -10.41 -3.15
CA LEU A 196 -7.20 -10.49 -2.64
C LEU A 196 -8.14 -9.47 -3.30
N GLY A 197 -7.62 -8.58 -4.16
CA GLY A 197 -8.41 -7.59 -4.88
C GLY A 197 -8.63 -6.29 -4.11
N PHE A 198 -9.84 -5.74 -4.15
CA PHE A 198 -10.12 -4.39 -3.67
C PHE A 198 -11.54 -4.21 -3.11
N LEU A 199 -11.70 -3.19 -2.26
CA LEU A 199 -13.00 -2.69 -1.81
C LEU A 199 -13.31 -1.38 -2.53
N ARG A 200 -14.51 -1.26 -3.06
CA ARG A 200 -15.10 0.00 -3.53
C ARG A 200 -16.07 0.51 -2.49
N LEU A 201 -15.97 1.77 -2.10
CA LEU A 201 -16.95 2.47 -1.27
C LEU A 201 -17.51 3.64 -2.08
N ALA A 202 -18.83 3.78 -2.15
CA ALA A 202 -19.48 4.85 -2.90
C ALA A 202 -20.80 5.29 -2.27
N PHE A 203 -21.30 6.46 -2.66
CA PHE A 203 -22.67 6.85 -2.33
C PHE A 203 -23.64 6.13 -3.26
N GLU A 204 -24.68 5.57 -2.68
CA GLU A 204 -25.80 4.97 -3.38
C GLU A 204 -27.10 5.67 -2.98
N GLY A 205 -27.97 5.92 -3.94
CA GLY A 205 -29.28 6.54 -3.72
C GLY A 205 -29.42 7.93 -4.35
N THR A 206 -30.36 8.72 -3.83
CA THR A 206 -30.71 10.05 -4.36
C THR A 206 -30.29 11.16 -3.40
N ALA A 207 -30.33 12.41 -3.85
CA ALA A 207 -29.99 13.57 -3.02
C ALA A 207 -30.76 13.66 -1.68
N SER A 208 -31.99 13.12 -1.62
CA SER A 208 -32.83 13.12 -0.42
C SER A 208 -32.65 11.88 0.47
N SER A 209 -32.07 10.80 -0.06
CA SER A 209 -31.86 9.54 0.64
C SER A 209 -30.69 8.79 0.03
N TYR A 210 -29.49 9.05 0.54
CA TYR A 210 -28.27 8.35 0.15
C TYR A 210 -27.64 7.64 1.34
N SER A 211 -26.96 6.54 1.05
CA SER A 211 -26.17 5.76 2.00
C SER A 211 -24.81 5.43 1.37
N TYR A 212 -23.83 5.12 2.20
CA TYR A 212 -22.59 4.53 1.71
C TYR A 212 -22.82 3.05 1.40
N GLY A 213 -22.70 2.67 0.14
CA GLY A 213 -22.62 1.28 -0.29
C GLY A 213 -21.17 0.87 -0.48
N TRP A 214 -20.83 -0.34 -0.07
CA TRP A 214 -19.52 -0.93 -0.31
C TRP A 214 -19.64 -2.22 -1.11
N GLN A 215 -18.62 -2.51 -1.91
CA GLN A 215 -18.55 -3.67 -2.79
C GLN A 215 -17.14 -4.24 -2.73
N GLN A 216 -17.02 -5.52 -2.42
CA GLN A 216 -15.75 -6.24 -2.38
C GLN A 216 -15.57 -7.03 -3.68
N TYR A 217 -14.39 -6.91 -4.28
CA TYR A 217 -14.03 -7.54 -5.55
C TYR A 217 -12.75 -8.34 -5.41
N ASN A 218 -12.75 -9.54 -6.00
CA ASN A 218 -11.54 -10.31 -6.26
C ASN A 218 -11.03 -10.05 -7.68
N VAL A 219 -9.72 -10.14 -7.88
CA VAL A 219 -9.09 -10.17 -9.20
C VAL A 219 -8.19 -11.38 -9.26
N ASP A 220 -8.53 -12.36 -10.11
CA ASP A 220 -7.73 -13.58 -10.21
C ASP A 220 -6.43 -13.39 -10.98
N ASP A 221 -5.60 -14.45 -11.05
CA ASP A 221 -4.31 -14.44 -11.74
C ASP A 221 -4.42 -14.22 -13.27
N SER A 222 -5.62 -14.36 -13.84
CA SER A 222 -5.91 -14.05 -15.25
C SER A 222 -6.37 -12.61 -15.49
N GLY A 223 -6.60 -11.85 -14.41
CA GLY A 223 -7.10 -10.48 -14.45
C GLY A 223 -8.63 -10.39 -14.56
N VAL A 224 -9.36 -11.45 -14.22
CA VAL A 224 -10.83 -11.45 -14.21
C VAL A 224 -11.33 -10.91 -12.88
N VAL A 225 -12.12 -9.84 -12.93
CA VAL A 225 -12.76 -9.23 -11.76
C VAL A 225 -14.07 -9.92 -11.45
N THR A 226 -14.26 -10.32 -10.19
CA THR A 226 -15.51 -10.91 -9.69
C THR A 226 -15.96 -10.19 -8.42
N MET A 227 -17.22 -9.77 -8.36
CA MET A 227 -17.80 -9.24 -7.12
C MET A 227 -18.00 -10.39 -6.14
N LEU A 228 -17.45 -10.25 -4.94
CA LEU A 228 -17.60 -11.21 -3.86
C LEU A 228 -18.81 -10.89 -3.00
N LYS A 229 -18.90 -9.63 -2.54
CA LYS A 229 -19.93 -9.19 -1.59
C LYS A 229 -20.22 -7.71 -1.78
N ASN A 230 -21.40 -7.28 -1.38
CA ASN A 230 -21.75 -5.88 -1.20
C ASN A 230 -22.70 -5.73 -0.02
N ASP A 231 -22.68 -4.56 0.60
CA ASP A 231 -23.69 -4.13 1.57
C ASP A 231 -23.66 -2.61 1.71
N LYS A 232 -24.42 -2.07 2.65
CA LYS A 232 -24.48 -0.65 2.97
C LYS A 232 -24.10 -0.41 4.42
N ILE A 233 -23.42 0.70 4.68
CA ILE A 233 -23.21 1.16 6.05
C ILE A 233 -24.59 1.46 6.66
N PRO A 234 -24.93 0.89 7.84
CA PRO A 234 -26.20 1.12 8.52
C PRO A 234 -26.26 2.55 9.07
N THR A 235 -26.51 3.52 8.20
CA THR A 235 -26.68 4.92 8.58
C THR A 235 -28.16 5.17 8.93
N ASN A 236 -28.45 5.38 10.21
CA ASN A 236 -29.83 5.49 10.70
C ASN A 236 -30.55 6.82 10.39
N LYS A 237 -29.92 7.80 9.71
CA LYS A 237 -30.57 9.11 9.45
C LYS A 237 -30.10 9.78 8.16
N SER A 238 -31.08 10.18 7.36
CA SER A 238 -30.95 11.20 6.32
C SER A 238 -30.54 12.54 6.94
N GLY A 239 -29.57 13.24 6.33
CA GLY A 239 -29.20 14.61 6.69
C GLY A 239 -28.02 14.81 7.65
N ILE A 240 -27.25 13.77 7.99
CA ILE A 240 -26.01 13.93 8.77
C ILE A 240 -24.82 14.22 7.83
N SER A 241 -23.96 15.19 8.21
CA SER A 241 -22.62 15.35 7.62
C SER A 241 -21.80 14.11 7.97
N ILE A 242 -21.65 13.20 7.01
CA ILE A 242 -20.86 11.99 7.15
C ILE A 242 -19.61 12.15 6.28
N THR A 243 -18.46 12.03 6.92
CA THR A 243 -17.16 11.90 6.26
C THR A 243 -16.67 10.48 6.49
N SER A 244 -16.13 9.84 5.45
CA SER A 244 -15.65 8.47 5.54
C SER A 244 -14.36 8.24 4.78
N THR A 245 -13.67 7.16 5.14
CA THR A 245 -12.54 6.61 4.41
C THR A 245 -12.54 5.08 4.54
N VAL A 246 -11.77 4.42 3.68
CA VAL A 246 -11.56 2.96 3.71
C VAL A 246 -10.08 2.71 3.96
N MET A 247 -9.79 1.67 4.73
CA MET A 247 -8.45 1.11 4.83
C MET A 247 -8.49 -0.42 4.78
N ALA A 248 -7.40 -1.06 4.38
CA ALA A 248 -7.19 -2.49 4.55
C ALA A 248 -6.73 -2.82 5.98
N THR A 249 -7.05 -4.02 6.46
CA THR A 249 -6.59 -4.56 7.74
C THR A 249 -5.58 -5.69 7.53
N ILE A 250 -4.69 -5.93 8.51
CA ILE A 250 -3.58 -6.89 8.38
C ILE A 250 -4.06 -8.34 8.19
N ASP A 251 -5.22 -8.69 8.72
CA ASP A 251 -5.88 -9.99 8.51
C ASP A 251 -6.45 -10.20 7.10
N GLY A 252 -6.27 -9.25 6.19
CA GLY A 252 -6.78 -9.32 4.83
C GLY A 252 -8.21 -8.82 4.68
N GLY A 253 -8.83 -8.29 5.73
CA GLY A 253 -10.12 -7.59 5.66
C GLY A 253 -9.99 -6.12 5.26
N TYR A 254 -11.05 -5.37 5.55
CA TYR A 254 -11.12 -3.91 5.41
C TYR A 254 -11.77 -3.29 6.65
N ALA A 255 -11.53 -2.00 6.84
CA ALA A 255 -12.28 -1.17 7.77
C ALA A 255 -12.79 0.08 7.06
N ILE A 256 -14.07 0.40 7.24
CA ILE A 256 -14.62 1.69 6.84
C ILE A 256 -14.71 2.57 8.09
N ILE A 257 -13.96 3.66 8.09
CA ILE A 257 -13.98 4.63 9.18
C ILE A 257 -14.88 5.77 8.75
N TYR A 258 -15.89 6.07 9.55
CA TYR A 258 -16.79 7.18 9.28
C TYR A 258 -17.10 7.96 10.53
N ALA A 259 -17.23 9.27 10.36
CA ALA A 259 -17.58 10.19 11.43
C ALA A 259 -18.88 10.90 11.10
N ASN A 260 -19.73 11.05 12.11
CA ASN A 260 -21.02 11.69 11.99
C ASN A 260 -21.15 12.78 13.06
N SER A 261 -21.83 13.88 12.71
CA SER A 261 -21.98 15.01 13.62
C SER A 261 -23.37 15.65 13.55
N THR A 262 -23.83 16.18 14.67
CA THR A 262 -25.06 16.95 14.79
C THR A 262 -24.73 18.31 15.36
N ILE A 263 -25.04 19.36 14.60
CA ILE A 263 -24.85 20.74 15.03
C ILE A 263 -26.10 21.18 15.80
N GLU A 264 -25.94 21.56 17.06
CA GLU A 264 -27.02 22.07 17.90
C GLU A 264 -26.78 23.52 18.30
N THR A 265 -27.76 24.38 18.01
CA THR A 265 -27.73 25.81 18.34
C THR A 265 -28.45 26.17 19.65
N ASN A 266 -29.32 25.30 20.15
CA ASN A 266 -30.24 25.64 21.26
C ASN A 266 -29.75 25.18 22.64
N ASN A 267 -28.91 24.13 22.71
CA ASN A 267 -28.42 23.52 23.95
C ASN A 267 -26.88 23.54 24.06
N ILE A 268 -26.24 24.61 23.58
CA ILE A 268 -24.77 24.73 23.44
C ILE A 268 -24.02 24.42 24.74
N ASN A 269 -24.58 24.76 25.90
CA ASN A 269 -23.93 24.60 27.21
C ASN A 269 -24.11 23.21 27.85
N ASN A 270 -24.85 22.29 27.23
CA ASN A 270 -25.00 20.95 27.78
C ASN A 270 -23.78 20.09 27.42
N SER A 271 -22.92 19.85 28.42
CA SER A 271 -21.70 19.05 28.31
C SER A 271 -21.94 17.55 28.20
N PHE A 272 -23.17 17.05 28.41
CA PHE A 272 -23.51 15.63 28.30
C PHE A 272 -24.03 15.22 26.91
N VAL A 273 -24.28 16.18 26.01
CA VAL A 273 -24.75 15.88 24.66
C VAL A 273 -23.57 15.48 23.79
N ILE A 274 -23.62 14.26 23.24
CA ILE A 274 -22.64 13.78 22.26
C ILE A 274 -23.05 14.27 20.87
N ARG A 275 -22.21 15.14 20.32
CA ARG A 275 -22.42 15.87 19.06
C ARG A 275 -21.57 15.36 17.91
N GLY A 276 -20.45 14.69 18.19
CA GLY A 276 -19.63 14.02 17.20
C GLY A 276 -19.38 12.57 17.59
N ARG A 277 -19.41 11.66 16.62
CA ARG A 277 -19.06 10.25 16.83
C ARG A 277 -18.20 9.74 15.68
N VAL A 278 -17.22 8.92 15.99
CA VAL A 278 -16.35 8.24 15.02
C VAL A 278 -16.54 6.75 15.18
N TYR A 279 -16.84 6.07 14.08
CA TYR A 279 -17.06 4.63 14.02
C TYR A 279 -16.05 3.97 13.10
N ALA A 280 -15.76 2.71 13.36
CA ALA A 280 -15.09 1.80 12.43
C ALA A 280 -16.01 0.61 12.18
N ASP A 281 -16.24 0.32 10.90
CA ASP A 281 -16.99 -0.85 10.45
C ASP A 281 -16.04 -1.83 9.79
N PHE A 282 -15.80 -2.95 10.47
CA PHE A 282 -14.86 -3.98 10.01
C PHE A 282 -15.56 -4.95 9.07
N ILE A 283 -14.95 -5.19 7.91
CA ILE A 283 -15.47 -6.05 6.85
C ILE A 283 -14.45 -7.16 6.60
N SER A 284 -14.78 -8.36 7.06
CA SER A 284 -13.98 -9.56 6.79
C SER A 284 -13.96 -9.90 5.30
N TYR A 285 -12.85 -10.47 4.82
CA TYR A 285 -12.72 -10.88 3.43
C TYR A 285 -13.63 -12.07 3.08
N ASN A 286 -14.53 -11.89 2.11
CA ASN A 286 -15.39 -12.94 1.56
C ASN A 286 -16.23 -13.71 2.62
N LEU A 287 -16.59 -13.07 3.75
CA LEU A 287 -17.39 -13.70 4.81
C LEU A 287 -18.75 -13.03 4.96
N THR A 288 -19.76 -13.85 5.26
CA THR A 288 -21.17 -13.44 5.29
C THR A 288 -21.63 -12.78 6.59
N LYS A 289 -20.90 -12.89 7.71
CA LYS A 289 -21.49 -12.58 9.04
C LYS A 289 -20.59 -11.98 10.12
N GLU A 290 -19.50 -11.32 9.76
CA GLU A 290 -18.56 -10.70 10.72
C GLU A 290 -18.46 -9.18 10.59
N GLU A 291 -19.45 -8.53 9.98
CA GLU A 291 -19.48 -7.07 9.97
C GLU A 291 -19.73 -6.56 11.39
N ARG A 292 -18.75 -5.79 11.87
CA ARG A 292 -18.76 -5.28 13.24
C ARG A 292 -18.49 -3.79 13.22
N THR A 293 -19.53 -3.04 13.53
CA THR A 293 -19.44 -1.60 13.76
C THR A 293 -19.06 -1.32 15.21
N ILE A 294 -18.04 -0.48 15.41
CA ILE A 294 -17.48 -0.13 16.70
C ILE A 294 -17.41 1.38 16.82
N LEU A 295 -17.85 1.91 17.96
CA LEU A 295 -17.67 3.32 18.29
C LEU A 295 -16.24 3.54 18.80
N LEU A 296 -15.42 4.24 18.02
CA LEU A 296 -14.04 4.53 18.37
C LEU A 296 -13.91 5.75 19.28
N TYR A 297 -14.68 6.81 19.01
CA TYR A 297 -14.53 8.08 19.73
C TYR A 297 -15.79 8.93 19.70
N THR A 298 -15.98 9.76 20.73
CA THR A 298 -17.12 10.68 20.89
C THR A 298 -16.65 12.07 21.28
N LEU A 299 -17.35 13.08 20.76
CA LEU A 299 -17.14 14.48 21.06
C LEU A 299 -18.44 15.12 21.54
N ASN A 300 -18.33 16.01 22.52
CA ASN A 300 -19.47 16.73 23.06
C ASN A 300 -19.60 18.14 22.48
N ASP A 301 -18.57 18.66 21.84
CA ASP A 301 -18.60 19.97 21.20
C ASP A 301 -19.27 19.93 19.82
N ASN A 302 -19.81 21.07 19.40
CA ASN A 302 -20.27 21.25 18.02
C ASN A 302 -19.07 21.16 17.07
N VAL A 303 -19.06 20.13 16.24
CA VAL A 303 -17.93 19.79 15.37
C VAL A 303 -18.45 19.40 13.99
N ASN A 304 -17.70 19.76 12.95
CA ASN A 304 -17.85 19.20 11.61
C ASN A 304 -16.58 18.42 11.24
N PHE A 305 -16.74 17.20 10.74
CA PHE A 305 -15.63 16.36 10.31
C PHE A 305 -15.32 16.63 8.84
N THR A 306 -14.13 17.14 8.54
CA THR A 306 -13.77 17.59 7.17
C THR A 306 -12.82 16.64 6.44
N GLY A 307 -12.09 15.79 7.16
CA GLY A 307 -11.21 14.77 6.59
C GLY A 307 -10.93 13.63 7.57
N ILE A 308 -10.79 12.41 7.06
CA ILE A 308 -10.37 11.22 7.82
C ILE A 308 -9.31 10.51 6.98
N TYR A 309 -8.11 10.38 7.53
CA TYR A 309 -6.97 9.75 6.88
C TYR A 309 -6.48 8.61 7.76
N CYS A 310 -6.62 7.39 7.29
CA CYS A 310 -6.32 6.19 8.06
C CYS A 310 -5.28 5.34 7.36
N ASP A 311 -4.41 4.73 8.15
CA ASP A 311 -3.38 3.83 7.68
C ASP A 311 -3.02 2.82 8.77
N LEU A 312 -2.26 1.81 8.39
CA LEU A 312 -1.66 0.86 9.33
C LEU A 312 -0.53 1.56 10.08
N VAL A 313 -0.33 1.23 11.35
CA VAL A 313 0.87 1.70 12.06
C VAL A 313 2.09 0.97 11.52
N SER A 314 3.18 1.69 11.29
CA SER A 314 4.41 1.10 10.75
C SER A 314 5.23 0.32 11.78
N VAL A 315 5.09 0.65 13.07
CA VAL A 315 5.69 -0.09 14.19
C VAL A 315 4.69 -0.24 15.32
N GLY A 316 4.72 -1.40 15.96
CA GLY A 316 3.78 -1.82 16.97
C GLY A 316 2.61 -2.57 16.34
N VAL A 317 1.39 -2.28 16.79
CA VAL A 317 0.18 -2.99 16.38
C VAL A 317 -0.98 -2.06 16.12
N GLY A 318 -1.84 -2.45 15.18
CA GLY A 318 -3.14 -1.83 14.94
C GLY A 318 -3.17 -0.84 13.79
N GLN A 319 -4.10 0.11 13.89
CA GLN A 319 -4.45 1.11 12.91
C GLN A 319 -4.35 2.50 13.53
N VAL A 320 -4.15 3.50 12.68
CA VAL A 320 -4.16 4.90 13.08
C VAL A 320 -5.00 5.73 12.11
N CYS A 321 -5.86 6.59 12.65
CA CYS A 321 -6.60 7.57 11.88
C CYS A 321 -6.30 8.98 12.38
N THR A 322 -5.96 9.88 11.46
CA THR A 322 -5.89 11.32 11.70
C THR A 322 -7.13 11.98 11.11
N ILE A 323 -7.87 12.69 11.95
CA ILE A 323 -9.17 13.26 11.63
C ILE A 323 -9.05 14.79 11.72
N THR A 324 -9.41 15.48 10.63
CA THR A 324 -9.53 16.93 10.60
C THR A 324 -10.93 17.33 11.05
N THR A 325 -11.00 18.28 11.98
CA THR A 325 -12.25 18.74 12.61
C THR A 325 -12.33 20.25 12.66
N ASP A 326 -13.52 20.77 12.35
CA ASP A 326 -13.87 22.18 12.47
C ASP A 326 -14.77 22.32 13.70
N PHE A 327 -14.24 22.85 14.80
CA PHE A 327 -15.00 23.14 16.01
C PHE A 327 -15.73 24.46 15.84
N ILE A 328 -17.05 24.45 16.06
CA ILE A 328 -17.93 25.59 15.81
C ILE A 328 -18.41 26.13 17.15
N ASN A 329 -17.95 27.33 17.51
CA ASN A 329 -18.44 28.02 18.69
C ASN A 329 -19.62 28.93 18.32
N PHE A 330 -20.71 28.82 19.06
CA PHE A 330 -21.88 29.68 18.88
C PHE A 330 -21.94 30.75 19.96
N ASN A 331 -22.36 31.95 19.58
CA ASN A 331 -22.75 33.00 20.51
C ASN A 331 -24.09 32.66 21.17
N ASN A 332 -24.42 33.31 22.28
CA ASN A 332 -25.69 33.11 23.02
C ASN A 332 -26.96 33.35 22.17
N ASN A 333 -26.83 34.06 21.05
CA ASN A 333 -27.89 34.32 20.08
C ASN A 333 -27.91 33.31 18.90
N GLY A 334 -27.15 32.22 18.98
CA GLY A 334 -27.14 31.14 18.00
C GLY A 334 -26.32 31.41 16.73
N THR A 335 -25.61 32.53 16.63
CA THR A 335 -24.70 32.81 15.49
C THR A 335 -23.33 32.18 15.70
N ALA A 336 -22.76 31.56 14.65
CA ALA A 336 -21.41 31.02 14.70
C ALA A 336 -20.39 32.17 14.90
N ASN A 337 -19.60 32.09 15.96
CA ASN A 337 -18.66 33.12 16.38
C ASN A 337 -17.28 32.91 15.73
N ASN A 338 -16.73 31.70 15.88
CA ASN A 338 -15.43 31.32 15.34
C ASN A 338 -15.38 29.83 15.01
N ILE A 339 -14.65 29.47 13.96
CA ILE A 339 -14.38 28.09 13.56
C ILE A 339 -12.91 27.80 13.84
N THR A 340 -12.64 26.80 14.69
CA THR A 340 -11.27 26.40 15.04
C THR A 340 -10.97 25.03 14.47
N ASN A 341 -9.93 24.94 13.64
CA ASN A 341 -9.50 23.67 13.06
C ASN A 341 -8.61 22.92 14.04
N ARG A 342 -8.95 21.67 14.33
CA ARG A 342 -8.18 20.77 15.19
C ARG A 342 -8.02 19.41 14.54
N TYR A 343 -7.05 18.65 15.02
CA TYR A 343 -6.74 17.32 14.52
C TYR A 343 -6.85 16.31 15.66
N ILE A 344 -7.48 15.18 15.38
CA ILE A 344 -7.63 14.09 16.35
C ILE A 344 -6.97 12.86 15.75
N ARG A 345 -6.00 12.30 16.46
CA ARG A 345 -5.33 11.07 16.08
C ARG A 345 -5.81 9.95 16.99
N ILE A 346 -6.31 8.87 16.38
CA ILE A 346 -6.92 7.73 17.07
C ILE A 346 -6.14 6.49 16.66
N ASN A 347 -5.54 5.81 17.64
CA ASN A 347 -4.88 4.52 17.46
C ASN A 347 -5.78 3.43 18.05
N PHE A 348 -6.04 2.38 17.29
CA PHE A 348 -6.96 1.30 17.67
C PHE A 348 -6.52 -0.02 17.05
N LEU A 349 -7.09 -1.12 17.53
CA LEU A 349 -6.84 -2.47 17.04
C LEU A 349 -7.96 -2.94 16.11
N SER A 350 -7.71 -3.99 15.31
CA SER A 350 -8.76 -4.68 14.54
C SER A 350 -9.85 -5.24 15.45
N SER A 351 -9.56 -5.48 16.73
CA SER A 351 -10.55 -5.81 17.76
C SER A 351 -11.48 -4.65 18.15
N GLY A 352 -11.23 -3.43 17.68
CA GLY A 352 -11.93 -2.21 18.08
C GLY A 352 -11.44 -1.57 19.36
N SER A 353 -10.49 -2.22 20.04
CA SER A 353 -9.91 -1.70 21.28
C SER A 353 -9.10 -0.44 20.99
N LEU A 354 -9.36 0.60 21.76
CA LEU A 354 -8.67 1.88 21.65
C LEU A 354 -7.32 1.80 22.36
N LEU A 355 -6.25 2.16 21.66
CA LEU A 355 -4.89 2.20 22.22
C LEU A 355 -4.52 3.59 22.72
N LYS A 356 -4.79 4.63 21.91
CA LYS A 356 -4.42 6.01 22.21
C LYS A 356 -5.29 6.99 21.44
N VAL A 357 -5.66 8.09 22.09
CA VAL A 357 -6.21 9.27 21.41
C VAL A 357 -5.38 10.48 21.82
N ASP A 358 -4.94 11.24 20.83
CA ASP A 358 -4.14 12.44 21.03
C ASP A 358 -4.41 13.49 19.96
N GLU A 359 -4.05 14.73 20.26
CA GLU A 359 -4.02 15.82 19.29
C GLU A 359 -2.57 16.02 18.86
N PRO A 360 -2.25 15.90 17.55
CA PRO A 360 -0.92 16.15 17.06
C PRO A 360 -0.44 17.57 17.42
N SER A 361 0.59 17.66 18.27
CA SER A 361 1.31 18.91 18.53
C SER A 361 2.27 19.24 17.38
N ASN A 362 2.64 20.51 17.22
CA ASN A 362 3.65 20.96 16.24
C ASN A 362 3.25 20.83 14.75
N LEU A 363 1.98 21.10 14.44
CA LEU A 363 1.53 21.17 13.05
C LEU A 363 2.20 22.32 12.29
N PRO A 364 2.47 22.17 10.98
CA PRO A 364 3.12 23.23 10.22
C PRO A 364 2.19 24.44 10.09
N ASN A 365 2.73 25.64 10.31
CA ASN A 365 1.97 26.88 10.19
C ASN A 365 1.81 27.29 8.71
N LYS A 366 0.96 26.57 7.98
CA LYS A 366 0.60 26.83 6.58
C LYS A 366 -0.92 26.80 6.39
N THR A 367 -1.41 27.58 5.44
CA THR A 367 -2.83 27.57 5.07
C THR A 367 -3.08 26.45 4.07
N VAL A 368 -3.76 25.39 4.51
CA VAL A 368 -4.14 24.23 3.69
C VAL A 368 -5.64 24.23 3.37
N PRO A 369 -6.10 23.48 2.35
CA PRO A 369 -7.52 23.36 2.00
C PRO A 369 -8.40 22.93 3.18
N SER A 370 -9.72 23.09 3.04
CA SER A 370 -10.71 22.77 4.09
C SER A 370 -10.68 21.33 4.60
N LYS A 371 -10.13 20.38 3.83
CA LYS A 371 -9.94 18.99 4.28
C LYS A 371 -8.74 18.82 5.23
N GLY A 372 -7.97 19.87 5.47
CA GLY A 372 -6.79 19.87 6.33
C GLY A 372 -5.58 19.16 5.73
N TRP A 373 -4.60 18.89 6.59
CA TRP A 373 -3.45 18.04 6.28
C TRP A 373 -3.88 16.59 6.07
N GLN A 374 -3.45 15.99 4.96
CA GLN A 374 -3.56 14.55 4.76
C GLN A 374 -2.43 13.88 5.54
N ALA A 375 -2.73 12.76 6.19
CA ALA A 375 -1.77 12.00 6.98
C ALA A 375 -1.63 10.59 6.42
N THR A 376 -0.39 10.16 6.18
CA THR A 376 -0.07 8.80 5.71
C THR A 376 1.06 8.22 6.55
N SER A 377 0.98 6.93 6.91
CA SER A 377 2.06 6.28 7.65
C SER A 377 3.27 6.06 6.75
N MET A 378 4.48 6.25 7.28
CA MET A 378 5.72 5.94 6.56
C MET A 378 6.14 4.50 6.86
N SER A 379 6.62 3.76 5.85
CA SER A 379 7.00 2.35 6.00
C SER A 379 8.11 2.12 7.04
N PHE A 380 8.94 3.13 7.31
CA PHE A 380 10.10 3.05 8.20
C PHE A 380 9.90 3.81 9.52
N GLY A 381 8.66 3.85 10.02
CA GLY A 381 8.30 4.54 11.26
C GLY A 381 7.83 5.98 11.04
N GLY A 382 6.96 6.47 11.93
CA GLY A 382 6.43 7.82 11.84
C GLY A 382 5.35 7.98 10.76
N TYR A 383 5.08 9.22 10.38
CA TYR A 383 4.05 9.59 9.40
C TYR A 383 4.43 10.87 8.65
N VAL A 384 3.79 11.09 7.52
CA VAL A 384 3.92 12.30 6.71
C VAL A 384 2.60 13.08 6.71
N LEU A 385 2.70 14.38 6.92
CA LEU A 385 1.63 15.34 6.65
C LEU A 385 1.89 16.01 5.31
N HIS A 386 0.90 15.97 4.43
CA HIS A 386 1.03 16.57 3.12
C HIS A 386 -0.28 17.20 2.65
N ALA A 387 -0.15 18.31 1.93
CA ALA A 387 -1.30 19.07 1.44
C ALA A 387 -0.85 20.06 0.36
N ARG A 388 -1.79 20.47 -0.49
CA ARG A 388 -1.61 21.65 -1.33
C ARG A 388 -1.71 22.92 -0.50
N ASP A 389 -1.12 24.00 -1.01
CA ASP A 389 -1.46 25.33 -0.50
C ASP A 389 -2.92 25.66 -0.87
N ALA A 390 -3.63 26.29 0.06
CA ALA A 390 -5.04 26.66 -0.14
C ALA A 390 -5.25 27.77 -1.19
N ARG A 391 -4.22 28.59 -1.43
CA ARG A 391 -4.27 29.79 -2.29
C ARG A 391 -3.47 29.58 -3.57
N ASP A 392 -2.37 28.85 -3.48
CA ASP A 392 -1.54 28.49 -4.63
C ASP A 392 -1.56 26.98 -4.90
N ILE A 393 -2.43 26.57 -5.81
CA ILE A 393 -2.61 25.15 -6.18
C ILE A 393 -1.38 24.52 -6.85
N SER A 394 -0.35 25.31 -7.21
CA SER A 394 0.92 24.82 -7.74
C SER A 394 1.95 24.52 -6.66
N THR A 395 1.72 24.98 -5.42
CA THR A 395 2.58 24.69 -4.27
C THR A 395 2.04 23.49 -3.48
N TYR A 396 2.92 22.53 -3.20
CA TYR A 396 2.63 21.34 -2.41
C TYR A 396 3.56 21.24 -1.20
N TYR A 397 3.00 21.00 -0.04
CA TYR A 397 3.72 20.86 1.22
C TYR A 397 3.85 19.41 1.64
N ILE A 398 5.04 19.04 2.13
CA ILE A 398 5.33 17.71 2.66
C ILE A 398 6.15 17.89 3.94
N TYR A 399 5.69 17.31 5.04
CA TYR A 399 6.34 17.35 6.35
C TYR A 399 6.37 15.96 6.97
N ALA A 400 7.54 15.47 7.36
CA ALA A 400 7.69 14.19 8.02
C ALA A 400 7.74 14.34 9.55
N TYR A 401 7.24 13.32 10.25
CA TYR A 401 7.18 13.26 11.70
C TYR A 401 7.58 11.87 12.18
N ASP A 402 8.22 11.81 13.35
CA ASP A 402 8.53 10.55 14.03
C ASP A 402 7.27 9.93 14.69
N GLN A 403 7.43 8.77 15.33
CA GLN A 403 6.35 8.09 16.06
C GLN A 403 5.83 8.85 17.28
N TYR A 404 6.58 9.84 17.78
CA TYR A 404 6.23 10.66 18.93
C TYR A 404 5.60 12.01 18.53
N GLY A 405 5.50 12.31 17.23
CA GLY A 405 4.95 13.56 16.72
C GLY A 405 5.96 14.70 16.66
N ASN A 406 7.27 14.41 16.68
CA ASN A 406 8.31 15.41 16.46
C ASN A 406 8.60 15.55 14.96
N PRO A 407 8.71 16.79 14.44
CA PRO A 407 9.13 17.01 13.06
C PRO A 407 10.48 16.36 12.76
N THR A 408 10.60 15.73 11.61
CA THR A 408 11.84 15.16 11.09
C THR A 408 12.12 15.74 9.71
N ASP A 409 13.37 16.06 9.43
CA ASP A 409 13.77 16.63 8.15
C ASP A 409 13.59 15.60 7.02
N LEU A 410 13.10 16.08 5.87
CA LEU A 410 13.12 15.30 4.64
C LEU A 410 14.57 15.04 4.23
N VAL A 411 14.85 13.82 3.78
CA VAL A 411 16.22 13.36 3.49
C VAL A 411 16.86 14.18 2.35
N SER A 412 16.08 14.95 1.56
CA SER A 412 16.52 15.61 0.33
C SER A 412 16.49 17.14 0.32
N THR A 413 17.11 17.82 1.30
CA THR A 413 16.96 19.29 1.38
C THR A 413 18.18 20.13 1.77
N LEU A 414 19.40 19.61 1.63
CA LEU A 414 20.61 20.42 1.82
C LEU A 414 21.38 20.57 0.50
N SER A 415 21.01 21.56 -0.30
CA SER A 415 21.99 22.17 -1.22
C SER A 415 23.04 22.90 -0.38
N SER A 416 24.28 23.04 -0.86
CA SER A 416 25.40 23.64 -0.10
C SER A 416 25.15 25.08 0.39
N ASN A 417 24.06 25.71 -0.05
CA ASN A 417 23.70 27.10 0.22
C ASN A 417 22.37 27.25 0.98
N GLN A 418 21.66 26.16 1.31
CA GLN A 418 20.42 26.20 2.10
C GLN A 418 20.67 25.67 3.51
N THR A 419 20.36 26.51 4.51
CA THR A 419 20.41 26.15 5.93
C THR A 419 19.06 25.66 6.47
N VAL A 420 18.02 25.61 5.63
CA VAL A 420 16.65 25.25 6.00
C VAL A 420 16.13 24.17 5.06
N PRO A 421 15.56 23.07 5.60
CA PRO A 421 14.97 22.01 4.79
C PRO A 421 13.77 22.52 3.95
N THR A 422 13.80 22.27 2.65
CA THR A 422 12.72 22.55 1.68
C THR A 422 11.55 21.57 1.87
N ASN A 423 10.45 22.07 2.42
CA ASN A 423 9.21 21.31 2.63
C ASN A 423 8.08 21.73 1.66
N ASN A 424 8.40 22.54 0.65
CA ASN A 424 7.47 23.01 -0.37
C ASN A 424 7.99 22.70 -1.76
N PHE A 425 7.11 22.19 -2.62
CA PHE A 425 7.45 21.68 -3.94
C PHE A 425 6.47 22.23 -4.97
N THR A 426 6.99 22.66 -6.11
CA THR A 426 6.16 23.04 -7.25
C THR A 426 5.62 21.80 -7.93
N THR A 427 4.31 21.74 -8.15
CA THR A 427 3.62 20.62 -8.79
C THR A 427 2.57 21.11 -9.78
N ASN A 428 2.05 20.18 -10.59
CA ASN A 428 0.96 20.48 -11.51
C ASN A 428 -0.38 20.65 -10.78
N THR A 429 -1.39 21.20 -11.46
CA THR A 429 -2.69 21.54 -10.83
C THR A 429 -3.59 20.34 -10.52
N TYR A 430 -3.19 19.11 -10.86
CA TYR A 430 -4.01 17.90 -10.69
C TYR A 430 -3.79 17.18 -9.35
N GLY A 431 -2.60 17.29 -8.78
CA GLY A 431 -2.36 16.90 -7.38
C GLY A 431 -2.29 15.41 -7.17
N ALA A 432 -1.94 14.69 -8.23
CA ALA A 432 -1.51 13.32 -8.13
C ALA A 432 -0.27 13.24 -7.23
N TYR A 433 -0.24 12.24 -6.38
CA TYR A 433 0.92 11.87 -5.58
C TYR A 433 0.81 10.38 -5.25
N THR A 434 1.90 9.76 -4.85
CA THR A 434 1.90 8.43 -4.25
C THR A 434 3.15 8.26 -3.40
N ILE A 435 3.13 7.28 -2.48
CA ILE A 435 4.27 6.94 -1.63
C ILE A 435 4.67 5.49 -1.91
N MET A 436 5.88 5.32 -2.46
CA MET A 436 6.48 4.02 -2.68
C MET A 436 6.83 3.37 -1.34
N LYS A 437 6.07 2.33 -0.97
CA LYS A 437 6.22 1.66 0.33
C LYS A 437 7.55 0.92 0.50
N ASN A 438 8.12 0.41 -0.59
CA ASN A 438 9.36 -0.38 -0.57
C ASN A 438 10.60 0.42 -0.13
N ASN A 439 10.69 1.71 -0.49
CA ASN A 439 11.87 2.54 -0.24
C ASN A 439 11.55 3.91 0.39
N ASN A 440 10.30 4.13 0.84
CA ASN A 440 9.86 5.37 1.48
C ASN A 440 10.01 6.62 0.60
N THR A 441 9.71 6.51 -0.68
CA THR A 441 9.86 7.64 -1.61
C THR A 441 8.49 8.25 -1.95
N PHE A 442 8.33 9.54 -1.70
CA PHE A 442 7.16 10.30 -2.11
C PHE A 442 7.34 10.77 -3.56
N LEU A 443 6.44 10.34 -4.44
CA LEU A 443 6.41 10.75 -5.84
C LEU A 443 5.42 11.89 -6.03
N LEU A 444 5.89 12.99 -6.60
CA LEU A 444 5.09 14.17 -6.87
C LEU A 444 5.37 14.71 -8.28
N PRO A 445 4.38 14.94 -9.15
CA PRO A 445 4.61 15.52 -10.46
C PRO A 445 5.23 16.91 -10.41
N THR A 446 6.10 17.22 -11.35
CA THR A 446 6.63 18.58 -11.55
C THR A 446 5.79 19.33 -12.62
N LEU A 447 6.22 20.57 -12.92
CA LEU A 447 5.77 21.33 -14.09
C LEU A 447 6.81 21.33 -15.22
N ASP A 448 7.94 20.62 -15.04
CA ASP A 448 9.08 20.73 -15.94
C ASP A 448 8.89 19.86 -17.18
N THR A 449 8.96 20.51 -18.34
CA THR A 449 8.90 19.89 -19.66
C THR A 449 9.98 20.47 -20.56
N ASN A 450 10.35 19.73 -21.60
CA ASN A 450 11.29 20.20 -22.60
C ASN A 450 10.61 21.17 -23.59
N ILE A 451 11.42 21.83 -24.42
CA ILE A 451 10.96 22.83 -25.39
C ILE A 451 9.92 22.25 -26.39
N GLN A 452 9.96 20.94 -26.62
CA GLN A 452 9.08 20.24 -27.55
C GLN A 452 7.80 19.72 -26.89
N ASN A 453 7.57 19.96 -25.59
CA ASN A 453 6.46 19.42 -24.81
C ASN A 453 6.32 17.89 -24.91
N THR A 454 7.44 17.19 -25.06
CA THR A 454 7.52 15.73 -25.19
C THR A 454 7.99 15.04 -23.93
N SER A 455 8.46 15.80 -22.93
CA SER A 455 8.94 15.25 -21.66
C SER A 455 8.07 15.64 -20.47
N TRP A 456 8.11 14.83 -19.44
CA TRP A 456 7.47 15.08 -18.14
C TRP A 456 8.36 14.52 -17.04
N SER A 457 8.15 14.96 -15.81
CA SER A 457 8.97 14.54 -14.68
C SER A 457 8.23 14.45 -13.35
N LEU A 458 8.83 13.73 -12.41
CA LEU A 458 8.38 13.57 -11.03
C LEU A 458 9.53 13.96 -10.08
N HIS A 459 9.22 14.72 -9.04
CA HIS A 459 10.04 14.77 -7.84
C HIS A 459 10.06 13.38 -7.20
N THR A 460 11.25 12.89 -6.88
CA THR A 460 11.45 11.68 -6.07
C THR A 460 11.98 12.11 -4.71
N ILE A 461 11.07 12.26 -3.75
CA ILE A 461 11.38 12.86 -2.44
C ILE A 461 11.54 11.74 -1.41
N THR A 462 12.78 11.49 -1.00
CA THR A 462 13.10 10.46 -0.02
C THR A 462 12.60 10.88 1.37
N LEU A 463 11.70 10.09 1.95
CA LEU A 463 11.19 10.29 3.30
C LEU A 463 12.15 9.67 4.33
N PRO A 464 12.26 10.24 5.55
CA PRO A 464 13.19 9.76 6.57
C PRO A 464 12.86 8.34 7.04
N LYS A 465 13.90 7.54 7.25
CA LYS A 465 13.80 6.23 7.92
C LYS A 465 13.95 6.41 9.43
N VAL A 466 12.89 6.88 10.08
CA VAL A 466 12.90 7.21 11.52
C VAL A 466 13.32 6.01 12.39
N LEU A 467 12.94 4.80 11.99
CA LEU A 467 13.21 3.55 12.70
C LEU A 467 14.15 2.64 11.90
N GLU A 468 15.13 3.21 11.21
CA GLU A 468 16.13 2.46 10.41
C GLU A 468 16.84 1.35 11.22
N TYR A 469 17.04 1.54 12.52
CA TYR A 469 17.68 0.52 13.38
C TYR A 469 16.84 -0.77 13.55
N LYS A 470 15.55 -0.75 13.20
CA LYS A 470 14.69 -1.95 13.13
C LYS A 470 14.59 -2.52 11.71
N ASP A 471 15.08 -1.80 10.69
CA ASP A 471 15.03 -2.24 9.31
C ASP A 471 16.16 -3.23 9.01
N HIS A 472 15.86 -4.51 9.22
CA HIS A 472 16.77 -5.60 8.88
C HIS A 472 16.50 -6.17 7.47
N ASN A 473 15.91 -5.35 6.57
CA ASN A 473 15.59 -5.67 5.17
C ASN A 473 14.55 -6.78 4.97
N PHE A 474 13.68 -7.03 5.96
CA PHE A 474 12.59 -8.00 5.84
C PHE A 474 11.29 -7.41 5.27
N GLY A 475 11.24 -6.09 5.04
CA GLY A 475 10.00 -5.39 4.70
C GLY A 475 8.99 -5.35 5.87
N ASN A 476 9.46 -5.67 7.08
CA ASN A 476 8.66 -5.77 8.29
C ASN A 476 9.53 -5.40 9.51
N LEU A 477 9.18 -4.29 10.17
CA LEU A 477 9.94 -3.74 11.30
C LEU A 477 9.75 -4.50 12.62
N GLU A 478 8.89 -5.52 12.63
CA GLU A 478 8.68 -6.38 13.81
C GLU A 478 9.62 -7.60 13.82
N ILE A 479 10.27 -7.89 12.69
CA ILE A 479 11.17 -9.04 12.54
C ILE A 479 12.60 -8.60 12.82
N ASN A 480 13.21 -9.24 13.82
CA ASN A 480 14.60 -9.01 14.19
C ASN A 480 15.56 -9.88 13.37
N GLN A 481 15.26 -11.15 13.13
CA GLN A 481 16.17 -12.02 12.37
C GLN A 481 15.44 -13.25 11.85
N VAL A 482 16.02 -13.86 10.81
CA VAL A 482 15.57 -15.14 10.26
C VAL A 482 16.75 -16.11 10.18
N PHE A 483 16.46 -17.40 10.30
CA PHE A 483 17.43 -18.47 10.10
C PHE A 483 16.84 -19.55 9.18
N PRO A 484 17.54 -19.96 8.11
CA PRO A 484 18.80 -19.40 7.61
C PRO A 484 18.66 -17.93 7.22
N SER A 485 19.76 -17.18 7.26
CA SER A 485 19.77 -15.77 6.83
C SER A 485 19.38 -15.64 5.35
N ILE A 486 19.05 -14.43 4.92
CA ILE A 486 18.87 -14.13 3.48
C ILE A 486 20.15 -14.52 2.72
N ASN A 487 19.99 -15.20 1.59
CA ASN A 487 21.03 -15.86 0.79
C ASN A 487 21.82 -16.95 1.53
N GLY A 488 21.30 -17.45 2.66
CA GLY A 488 21.88 -18.57 3.40
C GLY A 488 21.80 -19.89 2.65
N SER A 489 22.70 -20.82 3.01
CA SER A 489 22.73 -22.15 2.40
C SER A 489 21.78 -23.13 3.09
N VAL A 490 21.13 -23.99 2.31
CA VAL A 490 20.24 -25.05 2.77
C VAL A 490 20.47 -26.36 2.03
N ASP A 491 20.02 -27.47 2.59
CA ASP A 491 20.05 -28.78 1.94
C ASP A 491 18.88 -29.64 2.42
N SER A 492 18.81 -30.91 1.99
CA SER A 492 17.76 -31.84 2.41
C SER A 492 17.81 -32.24 3.89
N SER A 493 18.89 -31.93 4.61
CA SER A 493 19.04 -32.20 6.05
C SER A 493 18.42 -31.11 6.93
N PHE A 494 18.17 -29.93 6.36
CA PHE A 494 17.48 -28.86 7.05
C PHE A 494 16.06 -29.30 7.46
N ALA A 495 15.83 -29.33 8.77
CA ALA A 495 14.56 -29.74 9.37
C ALA A 495 13.75 -28.58 9.94
N THR A 496 14.37 -27.41 10.12
CA THR A 496 13.71 -26.26 10.76
C THR A 496 14.23 -24.94 10.17
N ILE A 497 13.32 -23.98 9.99
CA ILE A 497 13.62 -22.56 9.76
C ILE A 497 13.06 -21.72 10.91
N ASN A 498 13.70 -20.60 11.24
CA ASN A 498 13.32 -19.78 12.38
C ASN A 498 13.05 -18.34 11.98
N ILE A 499 12.07 -17.72 12.64
CA ILE A 499 11.78 -16.28 12.54
C ILE A 499 11.76 -15.73 13.96
N THR A 500 12.60 -14.74 14.24
CA THR A 500 12.67 -14.06 15.54
C THR A 500 12.12 -12.65 15.43
N PHE A 501 11.21 -12.30 16.33
CA PHE A 501 10.58 -10.99 16.42
C PHE A 501 11.22 -10.13 17.52
N PHE A 502 11.07 -8.81 17.43
CA PHE A 502 11.48 -7.91 18.51
C PHE A 502 10.64 -8.09 19.77
N ASP A 503 9.33 -8.29 19.58
CA ASP A 503 8.34 -8.45 20.65
C ASP A 503 7.72 -9.86 20.66
N PRO A 504 7.20 -10.34 21.81
CA PRO A 504 6.61 -11.67 21.91
C PRO A 504 5.38 -11.85 21.01
N VAL A 505 5.31 -13.01 20.36
CA VAL A 505 4.27 -13.38 19.40
C VAL A 505 3.52 -14.64 19.82
N MET A 506 2.39 -14.89 19.16
CA MET A 506 1.67 -16.15 19.19
C MET A 506 1.26 -16.55 17.77
N LEU A 507 1.02 -17.85 17.56
CA LEU A 507 0.48 -18.34 16.30
C LEU A 507 -0.95 -17.84 16.10
N SER A 508 -1.33 -17.51 14.87
CA SER A 508 -2.71 -17.10 14.58
C SER A 508 -3.66 -18.28 14.69
N THR A 509 -4.76 -18.07 15.42
CA THR A 509 -5.85 -19.04 15.58
C THR A 509 -7.11 -18.60 14.85
N ASP A 510 -7.00 -17.63 13.94
CA ASP A 510 -8.14 -17.12 13.20
C ASP A 510 -8.67 -18.17 12.21
N PRO A 511 -9.94 -18.05 11.78
CA PRO A 511 -10.50 -18.96 10.77
C PRO A 511 -9.71 -18.96 9.44
N HIS A 512 -9.06 -17.85 9.11
CA HIS A 512 -8.24 -17.68 7.91
C HIS A 512 -6.86 -17.14 8.29
N PRO A 513 -5.98 -17.99 8.85
CA PRO A 513 -4.65 -17.56 9.23
C PRO A 513 -3.76 -17.46 7.99
N GLY A 514 -2.67 -16.69 8.10
CA GLY A 514 -1.60 -16.69 7.12
C GLY A 514 -0.86 -18.04 7.08
N TYR A 515 -0.07 -18.28 6.04
CA TYR A 515 0.80 -19.45 5.91
C TYR A 515 2.26 -19.05 5.68
N VAL A 516 3.18 -19.95 6.00
CA VAL A 516 4.55 -19.89 5.47
C VAL A 516 4.60 -20.74 4.21
N THR A 517 4.98 -20.14 3.09
CA THR A 517 5.06 -20.80 1.78
C THR A 517 6.49 -20.80 1.28
N ILE A 518 6.98 -21.97 0.89
CA ILE A 518 8.31 -22.15 0.31
C ILE A 518 8.14 -22.56 -1.15
N TYR A 519 8.79 -21.85 -2.06
CA TYR A 519 8.71 -22.10 -3.50
C TYR A 519 10.07 -21.91 -4.18
N LYS A 520 10.21 -22.46 -5.38
CA LYS A 520 11.47 -22.33 -6.14
C LYS A 520 11.53 -20.96 -6.81
N ALA A 521 12.70 -20.33 -6.80
CA ALA A 521 12.91 -19.05 -7.46
C ALA A 521 12.66 -19.12 -8.98
N SER A 522 12.87 -20.28 -9.59
CA SER A 522 12.61 -20.58 -11.00
C SER A 522 11.16 -20.94 -11.30
N ASP A 523 10.35 -21.26 -10.28
CA ASP A 523 8.97 -21.69 -10.41
C ASP A 523 8.16 -21.13 -9.22
N PRO A 524 7.75 -19.85 -9.30
CA PRO A 524 7.02 -19.19 -8.21
C PRO A 524 5.56 -19.63 -8.09
N ILE A 525 5.05 -20.40 -9.06
CA ILE A 525 3.66 -20.87 -9.09
C ILE A 525 3.53 -22.15 -8.25
N ASN A 526 4.49 -23.08 -8.39
CA ASN A 526 4.44 -24.35 -7.67
C ASN A 526 5.17 -24.28 -6.33
N PHE A 527 4.40 -24.32 -5.25
CA PHE A 527 4.95 -24.38 -3.89
C PHE A 527 5.58 -25.75 -3.61
N ARG A 528 6.72 -25.74 -2.91
CA ARG A 528 7.38 -26.94 -2.35
C ARG A 528 6.73 -27.35 -1.05
N GLN A 529 6.36 -26.38 -0.24
CA GLN A 529 5.68 -26.60 1.03
C GLN A 529 4.84 -25.37 1.37
N LYS A 530 3.66 -25.61 1.95
CA LYS A 530 2.81 -24.58 2.54
C LYS A 530 2.48 -25.02 3.97
N ILE A 531 2.81 -24.17 4.94
CA ILE A 531 2.89 -24.53 6.36
C ILE A 531 1.89 -23.67 7.14
N PRO A 532 0.91 -24.29 7.83
CA PRO A 532 -0.03 -23.55 8.66
C PRO A 532 0.58 -23.21 10.04
N PRO A 533 0.10 -22.15 10.71
CA PRO A 533 0.58 -21.75 12.04
C PRO A 533 -0.04 -22.63 13.13
N THR A 534 0.29 -23.92 13.14
CA THR A 534 -0.21 -24.89 14.12
C THR A 534 0.94 -25.50 14.92
N SER A 535 0.66 -25.96 16.12
CA SER A 535 1.66 -26.53 17.04
C SER A 535 2.40 -27.75 16.46
N ASP A 536 1.80 -28.45 15.51
CA ASP A 536 2.39 -29.62 14.86
C ASP A 536 3.58 -29.25 13.98
N PHE A 537 3.56 -28.04 13.41
CA PHE A 537 4.60 -27.52 12.53
C PHE A 537 5.41 -26.40 13.16
N CYS A 538 4.87 -25.69 14.15
CA CYS A 538 5.46 -24.46 14.67
C CYS A 538 5.58 -24.50 16.20
N GLN A 539 6.78 -24.20 16.70
CA GLN A 539 7.06 -24.13 18.13
C GLN A 539 7.64 -22.77 18.49
N ILE A 540 7.00 -22.09 19.44
CA ILE A 540 7.48 -20.81 19.95
C ILE A 540 8.47 -21.07 21.09
N SER A 541 9.61 -20.38 21.07
CA SER A 541 10.60 -20.40 22.14
C SER A 541 10.02 -19.91 23.47
N SER A 542 10.71 -20.24 24.57
CA SER A 542 10.27 -19.89 25.93
C SER A 542 10.16 -18.38 26.16
N ASP A 543 10.99 -17.56 25.51
CA ASP A 543 10.91 -16.09 25.54
C ASP A 543 9.72 -15.53 24.74
N GLY A 544 9.03 -16.37 23.96
CA GLY A 544 7.90 -15.99 23.14
C GLY A 544 8.25 -15.26 21.85
N LYS A 545 9.54 -15.10 21.50
CA LYS A 545 9.97 -14.24 20.38
C LYS A 545 10.39 -14.99 19.13
N THR A 546 10.82 -16.24 19.26
CA THR A 546 11.31 -17.04 18.13
C THR A 546 10.31 -18.13 17.79
N ILE A 547 9.96 -18.24 16.51
CA ILE A 547 9.15 -19.32 15.98
C ILE A 547 10.06 -20.26 15.23
N ASN A 548 10.06 -21.52 15.63
CA ASN A 548 10.74 -22.62 14.97
C ASN A 548 9.70 -23.34 14.10
N ILE A 549 9.95 -23.40 12.79
CA ILE A 549 9.03 -23.94 11.79
C ILE A 549 9.63 -25.19 11.19
N ASN A 550 8.97 -26.32 11.40
CA ASN A 550 9.40 -27.62 10.88
C ASN A 550 9.14 -27.71 9.37
N ILE A 551 10.16 -28.17 8.66
CA ILE A 551 10.15 -28.35 7.20
C ILE A 551 10.34 -29.82 6.83
N LEU A 552 9.79 -30.20 5.69
CA LEU A 552 9.97 -31.56 5.16
C LEU A 552 11.36 -31.69 4.54
N THR A 553 11.96 -32.88 4.67
CA THR A 553 13.27 -33.18 4.03
C THR A 553 13.22 -33.08 2.50
N SER A 554 12.01 -33.18 1.90
CA SER A 554 11.78 -33.00 0.47
C SER A 554 11.73 -31.54 0.02
N THR A 555 11.70 -30.57 0.94
CA THR A 555 11.52 -29.15 0.61
C THR A 555 12.73 -28.58 -0.13
N PHE A 556 13.94 -28.82 0.38
CA PHE A 556 15.22 -28.34 -0.17
C PHE A 556 16.06 -29.49 -0.79
N ASN A 557 15.41 -30.38 -1.52
CA ASN A 557 16.05 -31.60 -2.05
C ASN A 557 16.73 -31.44 -3.42
N GLU A 558 16.55 -30.33 -4.12
CA GLU A 558 17.22 -30.05 -5.40
C GLU A 558 18.41 -29.13 -5.18
N TYR A 559 19.58 -29.55 -5.69
CA TYR A 559 20.87 -28.85 -5.57
C TYR A 559 21.00 -27.67 -6.53
N ASN A 560 21.83 -26.70 -6.14
CA ASN A 560 22.08 -25.46 -6.90
C ASN A 560 20.80 -24.69 -7.31
N GLN A 561 19.72 -24.84 -6.55
CA GLN A 561 18.47 -24.10 -6.71
C GLN A 561 18.37 -22.94 -5.73
N GLY A 562 17.69 -21.89 -6.16
CA GLY A 562 17.21 -20.82 -5.27
C GLY A 562 15.80 -21.13 -4.79
N TYR A 563 15.54 -20.91 -3.51
CA TYR A 563 14.20 -20.99 -2.92
C TYR A 563 13.84 -19.65 -2.30
N TYR A 564 12.56 -19.33 -2.26
CA TYR A 564 12.03 -18.21 -1.50
C TYR A 564 11.13 -18.71 -0.39
N VAL A 565 11.19 -18.04 0.75
CA VAL A 565 10.29 -18.24 1.88
C VAL A 565 9.42 -16.99 2.02
N ARG A 566 8.10 -17.13 1.83
CA ARG A 566 7.11 -16.10 2.14
C ARG A 566 6.44 -16.44 3.47
N MET A 567 6.25 -15.45 4.33
CA MET A 567 5.33 -15.54 5.46
C MET A 567 4.15 -14.62 5.14
N ASP A 568 2.93 -15.16 5.08
CA ASP A 568 1.74 -14.32 4.86
C ASP A 568 1.45 -13.46 6.09
N ASN A 569 0.75 -12.34 5.90
CA ASN A 569 0.18 -11.57 7.01
C ASN A 569 -0.75 -12.45 7.85
N ASN A 570 -0.88 -12.14 9.14
CA ASN A 570 -1.70 -12.90 10.09
C ASN A 570 -1.29 -14.38 10.21
N PHE A 571 -0.05 -14.76 9.84
CA PHE A 571 0.53 -16.04 10.27
C PHE A 571 0.73 -16.05 11.80
N VAL A 572 1.12 -14.89 12.34
CA VAL A 572 1.34 -14.65 13.76
C VAL A 572 0.63 -13.38 14.22
N LYS A 573 0.42 -13.31 15.54
CA LYS A 573 -0.16 -12.17 16.22
C LYS A 573 0.76 -11.69 17.32
N SER A 574 0.64 -10.41 17.68
CA SER A 574 1.21 -9.90 18.92
C SER A 574 0.64 -10.66 20.11
N ARG A 575 1.50 -11.17 21.00
CA ARG A 575 1.04 -11.94 22.16
C ARG A 575 0.23 -11.10 23.15
N ILE A 576 0.56 -9.82 23.27
CA ILE A 576 -0.06 -8.89 24.23
C ILE A 576 -1.41 -8.41 23.71
N TYR A 577 -1.44 -7.97 22.45
CA TYR A 577 -2.62 -7.30 21.89
C TYR A 577 -3.54 -8.23 21.10
N GLN A 578 -3.07 -9.45 20.78
CA GLN A 578 -3.75 -10.39 19.89
C GLN A 578 -4.06 -9.79 18.50
N GLU A 579 -3.25 -8.82 18.08
CA GLU A 579 -3.37 -8.16 16.78
C GLU A 579 -2.54 -8.93 15.73
N PRO A 580 -3.11 -9.20 14.54
CA PRO A 580 -2.37 -9.73 13.39
C PRO A 580 -1.12 -8.90 13.06
N LEU A 581 -0.02 -9.58 12.75
CA LEU A 581 1.23 -8.94 12.31
C LEU A 581 1.47 -9.16 10.81
N ASN A 582 2.25 -8.24 10.24
CA ASN A 582 2.74 -8.34 8.87
C ASN A 582 3.62 -9.58 8.69
N GLY A 583 3.64 -10.05 7.45
CA GLY A 583 4.44 -11.16 6.96
C GLY A 583 5.85 -10.78 6.52
N ILE A 584 6.44 -11.64 5.69
CA ILE A 584 7.62 -11.38 4.85
C ILE A 584 7.14 -11.54 3.41
N ASN A 585 7.21 -10.48 2.61
CA ASN A 585 6.69 -10.47 1.24
C ASN A 585 7.50 -11.38 0.28
N ASP A 586 6.88 -11.72 -0.84
CA ASP A 586 7.49 -12.52 -1.92
C ASP A 586 8.84 -11.90 -2.37
N GLY A 587 9.83 -12.75 -2.62
CA GLY A 587 11.13 -12.33 -3.18
C GLY A 587 12.15 -11.78 -2.17
N ILE A 588 11.81 -11.60 -0.90
CA ILE A 588 12.72 -11.03 0.12
C ILE A 588 13.64 -12.13 0.71
N TRP A 589 13.07 -13.17 1.32
CA TRP A 589 13.86 -14.20 1.99
C TRP A 589 14.26 -15.30 1.00
N LYS A 590 15.37 -15.06 0.29
CA LYS A 590 15.99 -16.01 -0.63
C LYS A 590 16.92 -16.98 0.11
N LEU A 591 16.87 -18.25 -0.24
CA LEU A 591 17.76 -19.32 0.22
C LEU A 591 18.40 -20.01 -0.99
N ILE A 592 19.58 -20.57 -0.81
CA ILE A 592 20.33 -21.24 -1.89
C ILE A 592 20.63 -22.66 -1.42
N SER A 593 20.27 -23.67 -2.21
CA SER A 593 20.65 -25.04 -1.85
C SER A 593 22.12 -25.30 -2.15
N ASP A 594 22.76 -26.07 -1.27
CA ASP A 594 24.14 -26.50 -1.43
C ASP A 594 24.42 -27.21 -2.76
N ASN A 595 25.69 -27.15 -3.17
CA ASN A 595 26.17 -27.92 -4.30
C ASN A 595 26.42 -29.37 -3.85
N LYS A 596 25.98 -30.34 -4.66
CA LYS A 596 26.21 -31.78 -4.43
C LYS A 596 27.67 -32.12 -4.14
N ASN A 597 28.63 -31.36 -4.69
CA ASN A 597 30.06 -31.55 -4.48
C ASN A 597 30.54 -31.15 -3.07
N ASN A 598 29.86 -30.23 -2.39
CA ASN A 598 30.22 -29.80 -1.03
C ASN A 598 29.80 -30.85 0.03
N LEU A 599 28.70 -31.57 -0.21
CA LEU A 599 28.31 -32.70 0.64
C LEU A 599 29.36 -33.82 0.58
N ILE A 600 29.90 -34.12 -0.61
CA ILE A 600 30.96 -35.15 -0.77
C ILE A 600 32.28 -34.71 -0.10
N ALA A 601 32.61 -33.41 -0.11
CA ALA A 601 33.79 -32.90 0.56
C ALA A 601 33.69 -33.01 2.11
N SER A 602 32.48 -32.84 2.68
CA SER A 602 32.25 -32.99 4.12
C SER A 602 32.35 -34.43 4.61
N TYR A 603 32.05 -35.42 3.76
CA TYR A 603 32.25 -36.84 4.05
C TYR A 603 33.71 -37.30 3.91
N ASN A 604 34.56 -36.53 3.23
CA ASN A 604 35.97 -36.88 3.04
C ASN A 604 36.91 -36.39 4.15
N SER A 605 36.41 -35.65 5.15
CA SER A 605 37.24 -35.17 6.28
C SER A 605 37.16 -36.04 7.55
N SER A 606 36.39 -37.13 7.55
CA SER A 606 36.45 -38.13 8.62
C SER A 606 36.01 -39.52 8.13
N GLY A 607 36.97 -40.40 7.88
CA GLY A 607 36.69 -41.83 7.70
C GLY A 607 37.46 -42.49 6.58
N THR A 608 38.48 -43.26 6.97
CA THR A 608 39.20 -44.22 6.14
C THR A 608 38.21 -45.16 5.44
N TYR A 609 38.12 -45.09 4.10
CA TYR A 609 37.31 -46.01 3.32
C TYR A 609 37.99 -47.38 3.20
N TYR A 610 37.38 -48.42 3.75
CA TYR A 610 37.56 -49.78 3.23
C TYR A 610 36.63 -49.94 2.02
N LEU A 611 37.22 -49.98 0.83
CA LEU A 611 36.57 -50.52 -0.36
C LEU A 611 36.44 -52.04 -0.18
N ILE A 612 35.22 -52.55 0.03
CA ILE A 612 34.93 -53.97 -0.19
C ILE A 612 34.15 -54.08 -1.50
N PHE A 613 34.86 -54.47 -2.55
CA PHE A 613 34.25 -55.07 -3.74
C PHE A 613 33.74 -56.46 -3.37
N VAL A 614 32.43 -56.71 -3.49
CA VAL A 614 31.90 -58.07 -3.62
C VAL A 614 31.15 -58.19 -4.93
N HIS A 615 31.82 -58.78 -5.92
CA HIS A 615 31.20 -59.39 -7.09
C HIS A 615 31.13 -60.89 -6.84
N ARG A 616 29.94 -61.50 -6.74
CA ARG A 616 29.75 -62.90 -7.15
C ARG A 616 28.32 -63.23 -7.54
N PHE A 617 28.24 -64.05 -8.58
CA PHE A 617 27.12 -64.49 -9.40
C PHE A 617 26.10 -65.42 -8.71
N ILE A 618 24.83 -65.24 -9.08
CA ILE A 618 23.72 -66.17 -9.41
C ILE A 618 23.60 -67.51 -8.64
N SER A 619 22.42 -67.72 -8.03
CA SER A 619 21.63 -68.96 -8.15
C SER A 619 20.18 -68.74 -7.70
N SER A 620 19.26 -69.29 -8.50
CA SER A 620 17.80 -69.37 -8.43
C SER A 620 17.17 -69.70 -7.06
N TYR A 621 16.01 -69.12 -6.75
CA TYR A 621 14.73 -69.85 -6.51
C TYR A 621 13.54 -68.86 -6.39
N ASN A 622 12.42 -69.26 -7.00
CA ASN A 622 11.11 -68.58 -7.07
C ASN A 622 10.47 -68.33 -5.69
N LEU A 623 9.70 -67.24 -5.55
CA LEU A 623 8.26 -67.25 -5.14
C LEU A 623 7.64 -65.83 -5.01
N LYS A 624 6.70 -65.57 -5.94
CA LYS A 624 5.48 -64.71 -5.93
C LYS A 624 5.50 -63.21 -5.53
N PRO A 625 4.74 -62.36 -6.27
CA PRO A 625 4.74 -60.90 -6.12
C PRO A 625 3.72 -60.40 -5.08
N PHE A 626 4.08 -59.35 -4.33
CA PHE A 626 3.14 -58.50 -3.60
C PHE A 626 2.72 -57.32 -4.50
N HIS A 627 1.42 -57.21 -4.77
CA HIS A 627 0.81 -56.11 -5.50
C HIS A 627 0.73 -54.84 -4.64
N ILE A 628 1.23 -53.73 -5.18
CA ILE A 628 1.00 -52.36 -4.69
C ILE A 628 -0.17 -51.78 -5.48
N HIS A 629 -1.23 -51.35 -4.79
CA HIS A 629 -2.36 -50.63 -5.38
C HIS A 629 -2.02 -49.15 -5.57
N PHE A 630 -1.98 -48.69 -6.82
CA PHE A 630 -2.13 -47.27 -7.19
C PHE A 630 -3.62 -46.96 -7.36
N PHE A 631 -4.12 -45.91 -6.71
CA PHE A 631 -5.42 -45.32 -7.01
C PHE A 631 -5.22 -44.08 -7.88
N TYR A 632 -5.57 -44.18 -9.17
CA TYR A 632 -5.88 -43.05 -10.04
C TYR A 632 -7.39 -43.07 -10.27
N ARG A 633 -8.10 -42.00 -9.90
CA ARG A 633 -9.53 -41.83 -10.15
C ARG A 633 -9.71 -40.84 -11.29
N ILE A 634 -10.02 -41.34 -12.48
CA ILE A 634 -10.52 -40.56 -13.62
C ILE A 634 -12.01 -40.87 -13.74
N CYS A 635 -12.86 -39.85 -13.60
CA CYS A 635 -14.30 -39.96 -13.83
C CYS A 635 -14.62 -39.49 -15.26
N TYR A 636 -15.12 -40.41 -16.09
CA TYR A 636 -16.00 -40.12 -17.21
C TYR A 636 -17.20 -41.07 -17.10
N GLY A 637 -18.40 -40.52 -17.24
CA GLY A 637 -19.64 -41.29 -17.34
C GLY A 637 -20.65 -40.50 -18.17
N TRP A 638 -21.01 -41.06 -19.33
CA TRP A 638 -22.10 -40.62 -20.19
C TRP A 638 -23.17 -41.73 -20.26
N TYR A 639 -24.42 -41.28 -20.27
CA TYR A 639 -25.68 -41.93 -20.66
C TYR A 639 -26.24 -43.14 -19.89
N SER A 640 -27.37 -42.89 -19.22
CA SER A 640 -28.69 -43.34 -19.68
C SER A 640 -29.71 -42.22 -19.49
#